data_AF-X0W1Y3-F1
#
_entry.id   AF-X0W1Y3-F1
#
_cell.length_a   1.000
_cell.length_b   1.000
_cell.length_c   1.000
_cell.angle_alpha   90.00
_cell.angle_beta   90.00
_cell.angle_gamma   90.00
#
_symmetry.space_group_name_H-M   'P 1'
#
loop_
_entity.id
_entity.type
_entity.pdbx_description
1 polymer ?
#
loop_
_entity_poly.entity_id
_entity_poly.type
_entity_poly.pdbx_seq_one_letter_code
_entity_poly.pdbx_strand_id
1 'polypeptide(L)'
;TGTKRIILTGCGTAWHAALVGEFLFEKLARIPAETEYASEFRYRNPIIEDGTVVIAISQSGETADTLAAVEQAKERGARVLGVVNAVGSSIARTTDAGVYLHVGPEIGVASTKAFTGQVAVLSMLALEMGRRRHISTEQVILYLEEISQIPKKIERILEDSEIIKQIAAENIEKDNWLFLGRGFNYPVALEGALKLKEISYIHAEGLPAAEMKHGPIALITDNMPVVFLATRCSQYEKVISNIEEVRARGGKTIIVA
;
A
#
# COMPACT_ATOMS: atom_id res chain seq x y z
N THR A 1 -0.02 -14.33 21.14
CA THR A 1 0.90 -13.17 21.26
C THR A 1 0.27 -12.15 22.20
N GLY A 2 1.06 -11.33 22.90
CA GLY A 2 0.54 -10.26 23.77
C GLY A 2 0.07 -8.99 23.03
N THR A 3 0.19 -8.97 21.70
CA THR A 3 -0.17 -7.84 20.84
C THR A 3 -1.67 -7.60 20.84
N LYS A 4 -2.08 -6.39 21.22
CA LYS A 4 -3.48 -5.94 21.26
C LYS A 4 -3.83 -4.99 20.13
N ARG A 5 -2.87 -4.18 19.67
CA ARG A 5 -3.01 -3.18 18.61
C ARG A 5 -1.72 -3.10 17.79
N ILE A 6 -1.87 -2.79 16.50
CA ILE A 6 -0.76 -2.50 15.60
C ILE A 6 -0.89 -1.06 15.10
N ILE A 7 0.19 -0.31 15.11
CA ILE A 7 0.29 0.97 14.39
C ILE A 7 1.34 0.79 13.30
N LEU A 8 0.98 1.03 12.05
CA LEU A 8 1.91 1.00 10.93
C LEU A 8 2.28 2.44 10.57
N THR A 9 3.57 2.70 10.32
CA THR A 9 4.02 4.04 10.02
C THR A 9 5.11 4.08 8.95
N GLY A 10 5.08 5.12 8.12
CA GLY A 10 5.99 5.34 7.02
C GLY A 10 5.66 6.64 6.28
N CYS A 11 6.37 6.91 5.20
CA CYS A 11 6.15 8.07 4.33
C CYS A 11 6.01 7.65 2.87
N GLY A 12 5.19 8.36 2.09
CA GLY A 12 5.02 8.13 0.65
C GLY A 12 4.61 6.69 0.33
N THR A 13 5.31 6.06 -0.61
CA THR A 13 5.11 4.65 -0.99
C THR A 13 5.09 3.69 0.20
N ALA A 14 5.96 3.90 1.22
CA ALA A 14 5.98 3.05 2.41
C ALA A 14 4.70 3.18 3.26
N TRP A 15 4.08 4.36 3.24
CA TRP A 15 2.79 4.60 3.88
C TRP A 15 1.64 3.93 3.11
N HIS A 16 1.67 3.91 1.77
CA HIS A 16 0.71 3.11 0.99
C HIS A 16 0.84 1.61 1.28
N ALA A 17 2.06 1.10 1.44
CA ALA A 17 2.27 -0.28 1.86
C ALA A 17 1.73 -0.54 3.28
N ALA A 18 1.94 0.41 4.21
CA ALA A 18 1.36 0.36 5.55
C ALA A 18 -0.18 0.26 5.52
N LEU A 19 -0.86 1.04 4.66
CA LEU A 19 -2.31 0.94 4.48
C LEU A 19 -2.74 -0.44 4.00
N VAL A 20 -2.01 -1.06 3.06
CA VAL A 20 -2.29 -2.46 2.68
C VAL A 20 -2.13 -3.38 3.91
N GLY A 21 -1.07 -3.15 4.69
CA GLY A 21 -0.80 -3.86 5.95
C GLY A 21 -1.95 -3.77 6.95
N GLU A 22 -2.56 -2.60 7.12
CA GLU A 22 -3.72 -2.40 7.99
C GLU A 22 -4.86 -3.37 7.67
N PHE A 23 -5.31 -3.38 6.40
CA PHE A 23 -6.33 -4.32 5.95
C PHE A 23 -5.90 -5.79 6.15
N LEU A 24 -4.62 -6.11 5.97
CA LEU A 24 -4.09 -7.48 6.12
C LEU A 24 -4.11 -7.92 7.59
N PHE A 25 -3.64 -7.10 8.52
CA PHE A 25 -3.61 -7.42 9.94
C PHE A 25 -5.02 -7.55 10.52
N GLU A 26 -5.94 -6.68 10.12
CA GLU A 26 -7.34 -6.79 10.53
C GLU A 26 -8.00 -8.05 9.95
N LYS A 27 -7.79 -8.33 8.66
CA LYS A 27 -8.42 -9.46 7.98
C LYS A 27 -7.87 -10.81 8.44
N LEU A 28 -6.54 -10.94 8.52
CA LEU A 28 -5.87 -12.21 8.77
C LEU A 28 -5.60 -12.45 10.25
N ALA A 29 -5.18 -11.43 10.99
CA ALA A 29 -4.81 -11.59 12.40
C ALA A 29 -5.91 -11.18 13.38
N ARG A 30 -6.96 -10.48 12.91
CA ARG A 30 -8.03 -9.89 13.74
C ARG A 30 -7.46 -9.04 14.86
N ILE A 31 -6.42 -8.27 14.53
CA ILE A 31 -5.80 -7.28 15.43
C ILE A 31 -6.17 -5.91 14.88
N PRO A 32 -6.75 -5.01 15.70
CA PRO A 32 -6.95 -3.62 15.32
C PRO A 32 -5.63 -3.02 14.82
N ALA A 33 -5.67 -2.45 13.62
CA ALA A 33 -4.51 -1.83 13.00
C ALA A 33 -4.85 -0.40 12.58
N GLU A 34 -3.88 0.51 12.67
CA GLU A 34 -4.01 1.88 12.19
C GLU A 34 -2.76 2.27 11.44
N THR A 35 -2.91 2.93 10.30
CA THR A 35 -1.81 3.49 9.53
C THR A 35 -1.68 4.98 9.78
N GLU A 36 -0.47 5.43 10.10
CA GLU A 36 -0.18 6.83 10.38
C GLU A 36 0.99 7.34 9.54
N TYR A 37 0.85 8.55 9.00
CA TYR A 37 1.99 9.26 8.43
C TYR A 37 3.04 9.48 9.52
N ALA A 38 4.28 9.11 9.26
CA ALA A 38 5.34 9.22 10.27
C ALA A 38 5.56 10.67 10.72
N SER A 39 5.42 11.63 9.80
CA SER A 39 5.48 13.06 10.10
C SER A 39 4.42 13.47 11.12
N GLU A 40 3.19 12.98 10.98
CA GLU A 40 2.08 13.31 11.88
C GLU A 40 2.16 12.55 13.20
N PHE A 41 2.59 11.28 13.18
CA PHE A 41 2.80 10.46 14.37
C PHE A 41 3.71 11.18 15.38
N ARG A 42 4.75 11.84 14.86
CA ARG A 42 5.70 12.62 15.67
C ARG A 42 5.00 13.74 16.45
N TYR A 43 4.17 14.55 15.77
CA TYR A 43 3.66 15.79 16.34
C TYR A 43 2.28 15.68 17.01
N ARG A 44 1.58 14.54 16.89
CA ARG A 44 0.19 14.41 17.37
C ARG A 44 -0.01 13.83 18.77
N ASN A 45 1.06 13.62 19.56
CA ASN A 45 1.00 12.96 20.86
C ASN A 45 0.28 11.58 20.81
N PRO A 46 0.86 10.58 20.13
CA PRO A 46 0.19 9.32 19.81
C PRO A 46 -0.13 8.50 21.06
N ILE A 47 -1.31 7.88 21.06
CA ILE A 47 -1.78 7.01 22.14
C ILE A 47 -1.10 5.65 21.99
N ILE A 48 -0.19 5.34 22.91
CA ILE A 48 0.50 4.05 22.98
C ILE A 48 0.09 3.36 24.28
N GLU A 49 -0.68 2.29 24.15
CA GLU A 49 -1.15 1.47 25.27
C GLU A 49 -0.34 0.17 25.38
N ASP A 50 -0.42 -0.48 26.54
CA ASP A 50 0.20 -1.79 26.78
C ASP A 50 -0.22 -2.84 25.74
N GLY A 51 0.77 -3.43 25.08
CA GLY A 51 0.58 -4.40 24.00
C GLY A 51 0.42 -3.77 22.62
N THR A 52 0.68 -2.48 22.47
CA THR A 52 0.83 -1.80 21.17
C THR A 52 2.16 -2.20 20.52
N VAL A 53 2.08 -2.64 19.27
CA VAL A 53 3.24 -2.87 18.41
C VAL A 53 3.26 -1.81 17.32
N VAL A 54 4.37 -1.11 17.16
CA VAL A 54 4.57 -0.17 16.04
C VAL A 54 5.41 -0.86 14.97
N ILE A 55 4.97 -0.81 13.71
CA ILE A 55 5.70 -1.33 12.55
C ILE A 55 6.12 -0.14 11.69
N ALA A 56 7.40 0.18 11.72
CA ALA A 56 8.00 1.24 10.92
C ALA A 56 8.50 0.70 9.58
N ILE A 57 8.06 1.32 8.49
CA ILE A 57 8.35 0.88 7.12
C ILE A 57 9.21 1.94 6.44
N SER A 58 10.37 1.53 5.91
CA SER A 58 11.24 2.43 5.15
C SER A 58 12.15 1.65 4.21
N GLN A 59 12.23 2.06 2.95
CA GLN A 59 13.19 1.47 2.01
C GLN A 59 14.63 1.77 2.47
N SER A 60 14.97 3.04 2.69
CA SER A 60 16.32 3.46 3.01
C SER A 60 16.71 3.14 4.45
N GLY A 61 15.72 3.01 5.34
CA GLY A 61 15.97 2.95 6.78
C GLY A 61 16.54 4.24 7.37
N GLU A 62 16.54 5.33 6.59
CA GLU A 62 17.09 6.64 6.95
C GLU A 62 16.05 7.77 6.83
N THR A 63 14.77 7.45 6.57
CA THR A 63 13.70 8.44 6.47
C THR A 63 13.54 9.15 7.83
N ALA A 64 13.89 10.44 7.90
CA ALA A 64 13.99 11.19 9.15
C ALA A 64 12.70 11.18 9.98
N ASP A 65 11.54 11.42 9.36
CA ASP A 65 10.26 11.38 10.08
C ASP A 65 9.93 9.99 10.60
N THR A 66 10.22 8.94 9.84
CA THR A 66 10.03 7.54 10.28
C THR A 66 10.98 7.18 11.41
N LEU A 67 12.23 7.63 11.38
CA LEU A 67 13.18 7.42 12.47
C LEU A 67 12.72 8.11 13.76
N ALA A 68 12.26 9.36 13.66
CA ALA A 68 11.70 10.09 14.79
C ALA A 68 10.44 9.40 15.36
N ALA A 69 9.56 8.88 14.50
CA ALA A 69 8.40 8.11 14.92
C ALA A 69 8.80 6.82 15.66
N VAL A 70 9.85 6.13 15.22
CA VAL A 70 10.41 4.95 15.89
C VAL A 70 10.93 5.29 17.29
N GLU A 71 11.73 6.35 17.41
CA GLU A 71 12.30 6.80 18.69
C GLU A 71 11.19 7.15 19.68
N GLN A 72 10.21 7.95 19.24
CA GLN A 72 9.07 8.36 20.06
C GLN A 72 8.18 7.19 20.47
N ALA A 73 7.97 6.21 19.59
CA ALA A 73 7.22 5.00 19.93
C ALA A 73 7.92 4.19 21.03
N LYS A 74 9.25 4.08 20.95
CA LYS A 74 10.06 3.39 21.96
C LYS A 74 10.08 4.11 23.30
N GLU A 75 10.24 5.43 23.31
CA GLU A 75 10.21 6.24 24.54
C GLU A 75 8.89 6.08 25.29
N ARG A 76 7.80 5.83 24.56
CA ARG A 76 6.46 5.58 25.11
C ARG A 76 6.19 4.11 25.44
N GLY A 77 7.18 3.23 25.31
CA GLY A 77 7.09 1.82 25.71
C GLY A 77 6.47 0.88 24.67
N ALA A 78 6.25 1.33 23.43
CA ALA A 78 5.83 0.41 22.38
C ALA A 78 6.95 -0.57 22.02
N ARG A 79 6.57 -1.79 21.64
CA ARG A 79 7.47 -2.70 20.91
C ARG A 79 7.52 -2.23 19.46
N VAL A 80 8.71 -1.95 18.94
CA VAL A 80 8.86 -1.42 17.57
C VAL A 80 9.54 -2.42 16.65
N LEU A 81 8.91 -2.69 15.51
CA LEU A 81 9.41 -3.56 14.45
C LEU A 81 9.79 -2.73 13.21
N GLY A 82 10.95 -3.02 12.61
CA GLY A 82 11.38 -2.41 11.35
C GLY A 82 11.10 -3.31 10.14
N VAL A 83 10.41 -2.79 9.13
CA VAL A 83 10.33 -3.40 7.79
C VAL A 83 11.18 -2.54 6.85
N VAL A 84 12.43 -2.95 6.65
CA VAL A 84 13.49 -2.11 6.09
C VAL A 84 14.27 -2.82 4.98
N ASN A 85 14.79 -2.11 3.99
CA ASN A 85 15.62 -2.76 2.95
C ASN A 85 17.12 -2.64 3.25
N ALA A 86 17.58 -1.44 3.66
CA ALA A 86 18.99 -1.20 3.93
C ALA A 86 19.43 -1.84 5.25
N VAL A 87 20.33 -2.82 5.15
CA VAL A 87 20.89 -3.54 6.30
C VAL A 87 21.75 -2.60 7.14
N GLY A 88 21.53 -2.63 8.46
CA GLY A 88 22.30 -1.82 9.39
C GLY A 88 22.02 -0.32 9.32
N SER A 89 20.95 0.11 8.65
CA SER A 89 20.46 1.50 8.65
C SER A 89 20.02 1.99 10.03
N SER A 90 19.84 3.29 10.19
CA SER A 90 19.46 3.91 11.46
C SER A 90 18.17 3.35 12.04
N ILE A 91 17.10 3.26 11.24
CA ILE A 91 15.84 2.64 11.67
C ILE A 91 16.07 1.17 12.06
N ALA A 92 16.83 0.41 11.28
CA ALA A 92 17.11 -0.99 11.59
C ALA A 92 17.81 -1.17 12.94
N ARG A 93 18.78 -0.30 13.26
CA ARG A 93 19.51 -0.31 14.53
C ARG A 93 18.66 0.15 15.71
N THR A 94 17.71 1.06 15.48
CA THR A 94 16.86 1.62 16.55
C THR A 94 15.67 0.73 16.87
N THR A 95 15.12 -0.02 15.91
CA THR A 95 13.99 -0.94 16.13
C THR A 95 14.37 -2.12 17.03
N ASP A 96 13.39 -2.75 17.70
CA ASP A 96 13.66 -3.88 18.61
C ASP A 96 13.79 -5.23 17.91
N ALA A 97 13.21 -5.33 16.72
CA ALA A 97 13.31 -6.45 15.80
C ALA A 97 12.83 -5.98 14.42
N GLY A 98 12.96 -6.81 13.39
CA GLY A 98 12.50 -6.41 12.07
C GLY A 98 12.71 -7.48 11.01
N VAL A 99 12.32 -7.14 9.79
CA VAL A 99 12.51 -7.96 8.60
C VAL A 99 13.18 -7.10 7.54
N TYR A 100 14.26 -7.64 6.97
CA TYR A 100 14.88 -7.04 5.80
C TYR A 100 14.14 -7.46 4.53
N LEU A 101 13.83 -6.50 3.65
CA LEU A 101 13.08 -6.77 2.42
C LEU A 101 13.85 -7.63 1.42
N HIS A 102 15.18 -7.50 1.39
CA HIS A 102 16.07 -8.16 0.43
C HIS A 102 15.72 -7.90 -1.04
N VAL A 103 15.23 -6.70 -1.37
CA VAL A 103 14.91 -6.31 -2.76
C VAL A 103 16.09 -5.63 -3.47
N GLY A 104 17.25 -5.54 -2.81
CA GLY A 104 18.46 -4.88 -3.35
C GLY A 104 18.33 -3.36 -3.44
N PRO A 105 19.38 -2.64 -3.90
CA PRO A 105 19.37 -1.19 -4.00
C PRO A 105 18.36 -0.70 -5.04
N GLU A 106 17.74 0.45 -4.82
CA GLU A 106 16.79 1.08 -5.72
C GLU A 106 17.33 2.47 -6.09
N ILE A 107 17.62 2.67 -7.38
CA ILE A 107 18.25 3.91 -7.90
C ILE A 107 17.21 4.86 -8.49
N GLY A 108 16.10 4.30 -9.00
CA GLY A 108 15.01 5.10 -9.56
C GLY A 108 14.39 6.01 -8.51
N VAL A 109 13.96 7.19 -8.94
CA VAL A 109 13.29 8.19 -8.08
C VAL A 109 12.02 7.59 -7.47
N ALA A 110 11.18 6.99 -8.32
CA ALA A 110 9.96 6.35 -7.90
C ALA A 110 10.24 4.92 -7.42
N SER A 111 9.87 4.64 -6.17
CA SER A 111 9.98 3.30 -5.61
C SER A 111 9.05 2.31 -6.31
N THR A 112 9.52 1.09 -6.59
CA THR A 112 8.81 0.03 -7.33
C THR A 112 8.90 -1.30 -6.59
N LYS A 113 10.05 -1.96 -6.62
CA LYS A 113 10.27 -3.27 -5.99
C LYS A 113 10.25 -3.19 -4.46
N ALA A 114 10.60 -2.04 -3.88
CA ALA A 114 10.47 -1.90 -2.43
C ALA A 114 9.00 -1.86 -1.98
N PHE A 115 8.08 -1.25 -2.74
CA PHE A 115 6.64 -1.33 -2.44
C PHE A 115 6.13 -2.77 -2.42
N THR A 116 6.39 -3.53 -3.49
CA THR A 116 5.92 -4.91 -3.60
C THR A 116 6.57 -5.81 -2.55
N GLY A 117 7.86 -5.60 -2.25
CA GLY A 117 8.56 -6.27 -1.15
C GLY A 117 7.98 -5.96 0.22
N GLN A 118 7.63 -4.69 0.49
CA GLN A 118 6.97 -4.28 1.74
C GLN A 118 5.62 -4.98 1.90
N VAL A 119 4.78 -4.96 0.86
CA VAL A 119 3.47 -5.63 0.88
C VAL A 119 3.62 -7.14 1.09
N ALA A 120 4.59 -7.78 0.46
CA ALA A 120 4.86 -9.22 0.65
C ALA A 120 5.26 -9.53 2.10
N VAL A 121 6.18 -8.76 2.67
CA VAL A 121 6.61 -8.91 4.07
C VAL A 121 5.44 -8.67 5.04
N LEU A 122 4.66 -7.62 4.84
CA LEU A 122 3.47 -7.35 5.68
C LEU A 122 2.44 -8.47 5.58
N SER A 123 2.24 -9.04 4.39
CA SER A 123 1.35 -10.19 4.18
C SER A 123 1.81 -11.41 4.98
N MET A 124 3.10 -11.72 4.94
CA MET A 124 3.68 -12.82 5.72
C MET A 124 3.59 -12.58 7.23
N LEU A 125 3.85 -11.35 7.69
CA LEU A 125 3.71 -10.97 9.10
C LEU A 125 2.27 -11.10 9.59
N ALA A 126 1.31 -10.59 8.82
CA ALA A 126 -0.12 -10.70 9.13
C ALA A 126 -0.58 -12.16 9.16
N LEU A 127 -0.12 -12.98 8.21
CA LEU A 127 -0.42 -14.41 8.14
C LEU A 127 0.14 -15.17 9.34
N GLU A 128 1.40 -14.92 9.72
CA GLU A 128 2.03 -15.54 10.90
C GLU A 128 1.28 -15.17 12.20
N MET A 129 0.84 -13.92 12.33
CA MET A 129 0.03 -13.49 13.47
C MET A 129 -1.34 -14.16 13.47
N GLY A 130 -1.97 -14.31 12.31
CA GLY A 130 -3.23 -15.04 12.14
C GLY A 130 -3.11 -16.53 12.47
N ARG A 131 -2.04 -17.19 12.03
CA ARG A 131 -1.73 -18.60 12.33
C ARG A 131 -1.60 -18.84 13.83
N ARG A 132 -0.97 -17.92 14.56
CA ARG A 132 -0.83 -17.99 16.02
C ARG A 132 -2.13 -17.72 16.78
N ARG A 133 -3.21 -17.37 16.10
CA ARG A 133 -4.49 -17.01 16.68
C ARG A 133 -5.62 -17.95 16.27
N HIS A 134 -5.99 -17.95 14.99
CA HIS A 134 -7.18 -18.66 14.53
C HIS A 134 -7.09 -19.24 13.11
N ILE A 135 -6.10 -18.86 12.29
CA ILE A 135 -6.01 -19.38 10.92
C ILE A 135 -5.50 -20.83 11.00
N SER A 136 -6.24 -21.74 10.38
CA SER A 136 -5.87 -23.16 10.31
C SER A 136 -4.58 -23.38 9.52
N THR A 137 -3.87 -24.47 9.80
CA THR A 137 -2.65 -24.83 9.08
C THR A 137 -2.91 -24.98 7.58
N GLU A 138 -4.05 -25.57 7.20
CA GLU A 138 -4.47 -25.77 5.81
C GLU A 138 -4.64 -24.43 5.09
N GLN A 139 -5.30 -23.46 5.73
CA GLN A 139 -5.44 -22.11 5.17
C GLN A 139 -4.10 -21.39 5.04
N VAL A 140 -3.19 -21.55 6.02
CA VAL A 140 -1.85 -20.97 5.94
C VAL A 140 -1.08 -21.53 4.75
N ILE A 141 -1.13 -22.84 4.53
CA ILE A 141 -0.47 -23.48 3.37
C ILE A 141 -1.00 -22.89 2.07
N LEU A 142 -2.33 -22.76 1.91
CA LEU A 142 -2.93 -22.15 0.72
C LEU A 142 -2.45 -20.70 0.49
N TYR A 143 -2.37 -19.89 1.55
CA TYR A 143 -1.84 -18.53 1.42
C TYR A 143 -0.35 -18.49 1.05
N LEU A 144 0.46 -19.38 1.62
CA LEU A 144 1.88 -19.47 1.28
C LEU A 144 2.10 -19.93 -0.17
N GLU A 145 1.29 -20.87 -0.66
CA GLU A 145 1.28 -21.28 -2.06
C GLU A 145 0.97 -20.08 -2.96
N GLU A 146 -0.07 -19.30 -2.67
CA GLU A 146 -0.41 -18.11 -3.45
C GLU A 146 0.69 -17.02 -3.41
N ILE A 147 1.32 -16.81 -2.26
CA ILE A 147 2.47 -15.89 -2.12
C ILE A 147 3.64 -16.37 -2.96
N SER A 148 3.92 -17.68 -2.98
CA SER A 148 5.01 -18.27 -3.78
C SER A 148 4.82 -18.08 -5.28
N GLN A 149 3.58 -17.92 -5.75
CA GLN A 149 3.26 -17.69 -7.16
C GLN A 149 3.37 -16.21 -7.58
N ILE A 150 3.55 -15.27 -6.64
CA ILE A 150 3.62 -13.83 -6.95
C ILE A 150 4.69 -13.50 -8.01
N PRO A 151 5.93 -14.00 -7.93
CA PRO A 151 6.96 -13.70 -8.95
C PRO A 151 6.49 -14.04 -10.37
N LYS A 152 5.91 -15.22 -10.55
CA LYS A 152 5.37 -15.68 -11.85
C LYS A 152 4.19 -14.82 -12.33
N LYS A 153 3.34 -14.37 -11.40
CA LYS A 153 2.23 -13.44 -11.73
C LYS A 153 2.77 -12.08 -12.18
N ILE A 154 3.84 -11.58 -11.54
CA ILE A 154 4.52 -10.34 -11.95
C ILE A 154 5.13 -10.51 -13.34
N GLU A 155 5.86 -11.60 -13.61
CA GLU A 155 6.42 -11.89 -14.94
C GLU A 155 5.35 -11.80 -16.04
N ARG A 156 4.18 -12.41 -15.81
CA ARG A 156 3.07 -12.34 -16.75
C ARG A 156 2.54 -10.92 -16.96
N ILE A 157 2.44 -10.11 -15.91
CA ILE A 157 2.00 -8.71 -16.02
C ILE A 157 3.01 -7.89 -16.83
N LEU A 158 4.31 -8.20 -16.73
CA LEU A 158 5.35 -7.50 -17.49
C LEU A 158 5.29 -7.79 -19.00
N GLU A 159 4.65 -8.90 -19.42
CA GLU A 159 4.38 -9.18 -20.84
C GLU A 159 3.44 -8.14 -21.47
N ASP A 160 2.60 -7.46 -20.66
CA ASP A 160 1.67 -6.42 -21.10
C ASP A 160 2.34 -5.03 -21.26
N SER A 161 3.68 -4.95 -21.18
CA SER A 161 4.41 -3.67 -21.27
C SER A 161 4.08 -2.86 -22.53
N GLU A 162 3.95 -3.51 -23.69
CA GLU A 162 3.67 -2.79 -24.95
C GLU A 162 2.26 -2.21 -25.00
N ILE A 163 1.24 -2.93 -24.51
CA ILE A 163 -0.13 -2.41 -24.47
C ILE A 163 -0.24 -1.26 -23.45
N ILE A 164 0.43 -1.37 -22.30
CA ILE A 164 0.49 -0.29 -21.29
C ILE A 164 1.14 0.96 -21.88
N LYS A 165 2.22 0.79 -22.64
CA LYS A 165 2.90 1.90 -23.33
C LYS A 165 2.00 2.57 -24.37
N GLN A 166 1.22 1.81 -25.14
CA GLN A 166 0.24 2.36 -26.08
C GLN A 166 -0.85 3.17 -25.36
N ILE A 167 -1.40 2.63 -24.27
CA ILE A 167 -2.39 3.35 -23.45
C ILE A 167 -1.79 4.64 -22.90
N ALA A 168 -0.55 4.63 -22.41
CA ALA A 168 0.11 5.84 -21.94
C ALA A 168 0.29 6.88 -23.06
N ALA A 169 0.73 6.44 -24.25
CA ALA A 169 0.93 7.33 -25.40
C ALA A 169 -0.37 8.02 -25.87
N GLU A 170 -1.51 7.32 -25.82
CA GLU A 170 -2.82 7.89 -26.16
C GLU A 170 -3.31 8.97 -25.20
N ASN A 171 -2.70 9.10 -24.02
CA ASN A 171 -3.17 9.98 -22.95
C ASN A 171 -2.10 10.97 -22.48
N ILE A 172 -1.04 11.19 -23.27
CA ILE A 172 0.09 12.06 -22.90
C ILE A 172 -0.30 13.54 -22.71
N GLU A 173 -1.32 14.00 -23.43
CA GLU A 173 -1.83 15.38 -23.35
C GLU A 173 -2.82 15.61 -22.19
N LYS A 174 -2.98 14.62 -21.29
CA LYS A 174 -3.94 14.68 -20.19
C LYS A 174 -3.25 15.01 -18.88
N ASP A 175 -3.53 16.21 -18.37
CA ASP A 175 -2.92 16.73 -17.14
C ASP A 175 -3.53 16.18 -15.84
N ASN A 176 -4.75 15.63 -15.90
CA ASN A 176 -5.48 15.15 -14.72
C ASN A 176 -5.87 13.68 -14.88
N TRP A 177 -5.54 12.86 -13.88
CA TRP A 177 -5.83 11.43 -13.86
C TRP A 177 -6.44 11.03 -12.52
N LEU A 178 -7.42 10.14 -12.55
CA LEU A 178 -7.95 9.50 -11.34
C LEU A 178 -7.58 8.02 -11.30
N PHE A 179 -7.20 7.53 -10.12
CA PHE A 179 -6.96 6.13 -9.83
C PHE A 179 -7.96 5.66 -8.78
N LEU A 180 -8.76 4.64 -9.10
CA LEU A 180 -9.89 4.20 -8.31
C LEU A 180 -9.74 2.73 -7.93
N GLY A 181 -9.86 2.45 -6.64
CA GLY A 181 -9.83 1.08 -6.10
C GLY A 181 -10.75 0.93 -4.89
N ARG A 182 -11.05 -0.31 -4.48
CA ARG A 182 -11.79 -0.62 -3.24
C ARG A 182 -11.07 -1.69 -2.42
N GLY A 183 -11.23 -1.62 -1.10
CA GLY A 183 -10.55 -2.53 -0.18
C GLY A 183 -9.04 -2.47 -0.38
N PHE A 184 -8.40 -3.63 -0.54
CA PHE A 184 -6.95 -3.72 -0.82
C PHE A 184 -6.51 -2.96 -2.09
N ASN A 185 -7.40 -2.74 -3.04
CA ASN A 185 -7.07 -2.00 -4.26
C ASN A 185 -7.04 -0.48 -4.02
N TYR A 186 -7.64 0.05 -2.96
CA TYR A 186 -7.59 1.49 -2.69
C TYR A 186 -6.16 1.98 -2.42
N PRO A 187 -5.38 1.37 -1.49
CA PRO A 187 -3.98 1.75 -1.31
C PRO A 187 -3.13 1.56 -2.56
N VAL A 188 -3.45 0.57 -3.40
CA VAL A 188 -2.75 0.36 -4.68
C VAL A 188 -3.11 1.46 -5.69
N ALA A 189 -4.34 1.97 -5.68
CA ALA A 189 -4.74 3.12 -6.49
C ALA A 189 -4.01 4.40 -6.07
N LEU A 190 -3.85 4.61 -4.76
CA LEU A 190 -3.01 5.69 -4.23
C LEU A 190 -1.56 5.57 -4.70
N GLU A 191 -0.99 4.36 -4.66
CA GLU A 191 0.37 4.13 -5.13
C GLU A 191 0.51 4.39 -6.63
N GLY A 192 -0.43 3.90 -7.46
CA GLY A 192 -0.44 4.16 -8.90
C GLY A 192 -0.48 5.65 -9.24
N ALA A 193 -1.34 6.41 -8.55
CA ALA A 193 -1.39 7.87 -8.69
C ALA A 193 -0.09 8.54 -8.24
N LEU A 194 0.53 8.08 -7.15
CA LEU A 194 1.82 8.60 -6.69
C LEU A 194 2.92 8.36 -7.73
N LYS A 195 3.02 7.15 -8.31
CA LYS A 195 4.01 6.86 -9.36
C LYS A 195 3.85 7.77 -10.56
N LEU A 196 2.62 7.98 -11.01
CA LEU A 196 2.37 8.87 -12.16
C LEU A 196 2.81 10.30 -11.83
N LYS A 197 2.44 10.83 -10.66
CA LYS A 197 2.88 12.16 -10.20
C LYS A 197 4.39 12.31 -10.15
N GLU A 198 5.09 11.35 -9.56
CA GLU A 198 6.53 11.44 -9.28
C GLU A 198 7.40 11.53 -10.55
N ILE A 199 7.00 10.86 -11.63
CA ILE A 199 7.84 10.74 -12.83
C ILE A 199 7.33 11.52 -14.05
N SER A 200 6.04 11.85 -14.07
CA SER A 200 5.43 12.58 -15.21
C SER A 200 4.97 13.99 -14.85
N TYR A 201 4.85 14.32 -13.56
CA TYR A 201 4.31 15.58 -13.04
C TYR A 201 2.83 15.84 -13.39
N ILE A 202 2.15 14.86 -13.98
CA ILE A 202 0.70 14.85 -14.18
C ILE A 202 0.01 14.87 -12.82
N HIS A 203 -1.05 15.67 -12.70
CA HIS A 203 -1.87 15.69 -11.51
C HIS A 203 -2.71 14.42 -11.42
N ALA A 204 -2.18 13.42 -10.70
CA ALA A 204 -2.87 12.16 -10.47
C ALA A 204 -3.34 12.02 -9.02
N GLU A 205 -4.60 11.65 -8.85
CA GLU A 205 -5.23 11.44 -7.55
C GLU A 205 -5.73 10.00 -7.41
N GLY A 206 -5.39 9.36 -6.29
CA GLY A 206 -5.91 8.05 -5.93
C GLY A 206 -6.98 8.18 -4.85
N LEU A 207 -8.09 7.46 -4.98
CA LEU A 207 -9.19 7.54 -4.02
C LEU A 207 -9.98 6.21 -3.96
N PRO A 208 -10.76 6.00 -2.88
CA PRO A 208 -11.68 4.88 -2.85
C PRO A 208 -12.75 5.07 -3.92
N ALA A 209 -13.00 4.08 -4.77
CA ALA A 209 -13.95 4.20 -5.87
C ALA A 209 -15.38 4.56 -5.40
N ALA A 210 -15.73 4.20 -4.16
CA ALA A 210 -17.01 4.54 -3.55
C ALA A 210 -17.17 6.05 -3.30
N GLU A 211 -16.08 6.73 -2.97
CA GLU A 211 -16.08 8.14 -2.58
C GLU A 211 -16.14 9.09 -3.77
N MET A 212 -16.07 8.55 -4.99
CA MET A 212 -16.11 9.32 -6.22
C MET A 212 -17.31 10.29 -6.25
N LYS A 213 -18.50 9.87 -5.81
CA LYS A 213 -19.71 10.70 -5.81
C LYS A 213 -19.68 11.87 -4.83
N HIS A 214 -18.77 11.87 -3.88
CA HIS A 214 -18.73 12.84 -2.79
C HIS A 214 -17.80 14.03 -3.08
N GLY A 215 -17.57 14.34 -4.36
CA GLY A 215 -16.77 15.47 -4.82
C GLY A 215 -16.00 15.18 -6.12
N PRO A 216 -15.14 14.13 -6.13
CA PRO A 216 -14.24 13.83 -7.26
C PRO A 216 -14.93 13.67 -8.62
N ILE A 217 -16.18 13.21 -8.63
CA ILE A 217 -17.00 13.05 -9.83
C ILE A 217 -17.24 14.36 -10.60
N ALA A 218 -17.06 15.52 -9.97
CA ALA A 218 -17.16 16.83 -10.62
C ALA A 218 -15.98 17.13 -11.55
N LEU A 219 -14.83 16.47 -11.36
CA LEU A 219 -13.64 16.64 -12.19
C LEU A 219 -13.72 15.84 -13.50
N ILE A 220 -14.64 14.86 -13.58
CA ILE A 220 -14.74 13.94 -14.71
C ILE A 220 -15.42 14.65 -15.89
N THR A 221 -14.59 15.13 -16.82
CA THR A 221 -14.98 15.77 -18.08
C THR A 221 -13.92 15.50 -19.16
N ASP A 222 -14.15 15.90 -20.42
CA ASP A 222 -13.14 15.99 -21.48
C ASP A 222 -12.24 14.76 -21.69
N ASN A 223 -12.82 13.55 -21.65
CA ASN A 223 -12.08 12.29 -21.77
C ASN A 223 -10.94 12.15 -20.75
N MET A 224 -11.12 12.69 -19.53
CA MET A 224 -10.17 12.53 -18.43
C MET A 224 -9.90 11.03 -18.19
N PRO A 225 -8.63 10.60 -18.15
CA PRO A 225 -8.28 9.21 -17.86
C PRO A 225 -8.64 8.82 -16.43
N VAL A 226 -9.35 7.70 -16.29
CA VAL A 226 -9.70 7.13 -14.99
C VAL A 226 -9.28 5.67 -14.96
N VAL A 227 -8.24 5.37 -14.18
CA VAL A 227 -7.70 4.03 -13.98
C VAL A 227 -8.48 3.32 -12.88
N PHE A 228 -9.08 2.17 -13.19
CA PHE A 228 -9.79 1.34 -12.24
C PHE A 228 -9.03 0.05 -11.96
N LEU A 229 -8.82 -0.24 -10.67
CA LEU A 229 -8.32 -1.53 -10.20
C LEU A 229 -9.50 -2.46 -9.88
N ALA A 230 -9.92 -3.23 -10.88
CA ALA A 230 -11.14 -4.03 -10.90
C ALA A 230 -10.86 -5.54 -10.80
N THR A 231 -10.13 -5.95 -9.77
CA THR A 231 -9.88 -7.38 -9.51
C THR A 231 -11.16 -8.10 -9.06
N ARG A 232 -11.27 -9.39 -9.40
CA ARG A 232 -12.40 -10.23 -8.96
C ARG A 232 -12.37 -10.43 -7.44
N CYS A 233 -13.17 -9.64 -6.75
CA CYS A 233 -13.34 -9.68 -5.30
C CYS A 233 -14.82 -9.53 -4.93
N SER A 234 -15.13 -9.60 -3.62
CA SER A 234 -16.50 -9.43 -3.11
C SER A 234 -17.14 -8.08 -3.46
N GLN A 235 -16.34 -7.09 -3.87
CA GLN A 235 -16.80 -5.75 -4.22
C GLN A 235 -16.80 -5.49 -5.74
N TYR A 236 -16.57 -6.51 -6.56
CA TYR A 236 -16.41 -6.37 -8.01
C TYR A 236 -17.62 -5.69 -8.68
N GLU A 237 -18.84 -6.14 -8.39
CA GLU A 237 -20.06 -5.53 -8.95
C GLU A 237 -20.20 -4.05 -8.59
N LYS A 238 -19.75 -3.65 -7.39
CA LYS A 238 -19.76 -2.25 -6.97
C LYS A 238 -18.72 -1.42 -7.74
N VAL A 239 -17.56 -1.99 -8.04
CA VAL A 239 -16.55 -1.34 -8.90
C VAL A 239 -17.09 -1.18 -10.32
N ILE A 240 -17.76 -2.19 -10.88
CA ILE A 240 -18.38 -2.10 -12.22
C ILE A 240 -19.44 -0.99 -12.26
N SER A 241 -20.27 -0.86 -11.22
CA SER A 241 -21.21 0.27 -11.11
C SER A 241 -20.49 1.62 -11.13
N ASN A 242 -19.34 1.76 -10.47
CA ASN A 242 -18.57 3.00 -10.49
C ASN A 242 -17.94 3.27 -11.87
N ILE A 243 -17.53 2.23 -12.61
CA ILE A 243 -17.01 2.37 -13.98
C ILE A 243 -18.08 2.95 -14.91
N GLU A 244 -19.31 2.43 -14.85
CA GLU A 244 -20.41 2.93 -15.69
C GLU A 244 -20.77 4.39 -15.38
N GLU A 245 -20.69 4.80 -14.11
CA GLU A 245 -20.90 6.19 -13.71
C GLU A 245 -19.85 7.15 -14.30
N VAL A 246 -18.59 6.72 -14.38
CA VAL A 246 -17.52 7.50 -15.02
C VAL A 246 -17.75 7.62 -16.53
N ARG A 247 -18.11 6.50 -17.18
CA ARG A 247 -18.42 6.49 -18.62
C ARG A 247 -19.59 7.40 -18.96
N ALA A 248 -20.64 7.38 -18.15
CA ALA A 248 -21.81 8.23 -18.32
C ALA A 248 -21.51 9.74 -18.25
N ARG A 249 -20.36 10.12 -17.68
CA ARG A 249 -19.88 11.53 -17.60
C ARG A 249 -18.77 11.87 -18.59
N GLY A 250 -18.46 10.96 -19.53
CA GLY A 250 -17.44 11.20 -20.55
C GLY A 250 -16.00 10.99 -20.08
N GLY A 251 -15.78 10.28 -18.96
CA GLY A 251 -14.45 9.84 -18.55
C GLY A 251 -13.93 8.67 -19.38
N LYS A 252 -12.63 8.68 -19.71
CA LYS A 252 -11.97 7.57 -20.43
C LYS A 252 -11.50 6.53 -19.41
N THR A 253 -12.23 5.41 -19.31
CA THR A 253 -11.91 4.36 -18.34
C THR A 253 -10.78 3.45 -18.82
N ILE A 254 -9.72 3.32 -18.02
CA ILE A 254 -8.63 2.34 -18.19
C ILE A 254 -8.80 1.29 -17.10
N ILE A 255 -8.96 0.02 -17.46
CA ILE A 255 -9.32 -1.04 -16.50
C ILE A 255 -8.16 -2.02 -16.35
N VAL A 256 -7.69 -2.19 -15.12
CA VAL A 256 -6.75 -3.23 -14.71
C VAL A 256 -7.55 -4.29 -13.95
N ALA A 257 -7.66 -5.50 -14.50
CA ALA A 257 -8.57 -6.56 -14.02
C ALA A 257 -7.87 -7.90 -13.79
#